data_AF-A0A7J3BCC0-F1
#
_entry.id   AF-A0A7J3BCC0-F1
#
_cell.length_a   1.000
_cell.length_b   1.000
_cell.length_c   1.000
_cell.angle_alpha   90.00
_cell.angle_beta   90.00
_cell.angle_gamma   90.00
#
_symmetry.space_group_name_H-M   'P 1'
#
loop_
_entity.id
_entity.type
_entity.pdbx_description
1 polymer ?
#
loop_
_entity_poly.entity_id
_entity_poly.type
_entity_poly.pdbx_seq_one_letter_code
_entity_poly.pdbx_strand_id
1 'polypeptide(L)'
;MSILYWYPDYADPDDYFSNMYYCYDESAPLNVGSYAFYNWGFYSNSTLNAILDEAKETTDFNRRVELYRRAQRIVVEDAPAIFLYDEPELLTYRSWVKGYYFNPCYVGCIDFYTIYVEGRP
;
A
#
# COMPACT_ATOMS: atom_id res chain seq x y z
N MET A 1 6.42 19.14 -1.68
CA MET A 1 7.19 17.97 -1.22
C MET A 1 6.68 17.61 0.16
N SER A 2 6.21 16.38 0.34
CA SER A 2 5.61 15.85 1.56
C SER A 2 6.26 14.50 1.88
N ILE A 3 6.19 14.08 3.15
CA ILE A 3 6.58 12.74 3.58
C ILE A 3 5.28 11.95 3.74
N LEU A 4 5.23 10.78 3.13
CA LEU A 4 4.08 9.88 3.19
C LEU A 4 4.53 8.54 3.79
N TYR A 5 3.67 7.99 4.64
CA TYR A 5 3.74 6.62 5.13
C TYR A 5 2.51 5.89 4.63
N TRP A 6 2.68 4.64 4.20
CA TRP A 6 1.60 3.77 3.72
C TRP A 6 1.73 2.39 4.37
N TYR A 7 0.60 1.78 4.68
CA TYR A 7 0.47 0.39 5.09
C TYR A 7 -0.72 -0.20 4.34
N PRO A 8 -0.72 -1.51 4.04
CA PRO A 8 -1.69 -2.07 3.13
C PRO A 8 -3.05 -2.23 3.80
N ASP A 9 -4.11 -1.67 3.23
CA ASP A 9 -5.48 -1.89 3.73
C ASP A 9 -5.93 -3.36 3.57
N TYR A 10 -5.34 -4.06 2.59
CA TYR A 10 -5.53 -5.48 2.31
C TYR A 10 -4.28 -6.08 1.68
N ALA A 11 -4.11 -7.40 1.80
CA ALA A 11 -2.90 -8.12 1.38
C ALA A 11 -2.78 -8.32 -0.15
N ASP A 12 -2.83 -7.23 -0.93
CA ASP A 12 -2.66 -7.26 -2.38
C ASP A 12 -1.77 -6.10 -2.87
N PRO A 13 -0.84 -6.32 -3.83
CA PRO A 13 -0.01 -5.24 -4.37
C PRO A 13 -0.80 -4.07 -4.97
N ASP A 14 -2.03 -4.31 -5.46
CA ASP A 14 -2.87 -3.26 -6.01
C ASP A 14 -3.09 -2.10 -5.04
N ASP A 15 -3.17 -2.39 -3.74
CA ASP A 15 -3.40 -1.39 -2.71
C ASP A 15 -2.34 -0.27 -2.73
N TYR A 16 -1.08 -0.62 -2.97
CA TYR A 16 0.00 0.37 -3.09
C TYR A 16 -0.09 1.10 -4.43
N PHE A 17 -0.17 0.36 -5.53
CA PHE A 17 -0.06 0.94 -6.87
C PHE A 17 -1.25 1.81 -7.24
N SER A 18 -2.46 1.32 -7.01
CA SER A 18 -3.69 2.03 -7.36
C SER A 18 -3.88 3.29 -6.54
N ASN A 19 -3.56 3.27 -5.24
CA ASN A 19 -3.76 4.43 -4.37
C ASN A 19 -2.69 5.51 -4.56
N MET A 20 -1.45 5.14 -4.91
CA MET A 20 -0.31 6.06 -4.92
C MET A 20 0.19 6.47 -6.32
N TYR A 21 -0.09 5.70 -7.37
CA TYR A 21 0.52 5.93 -8.69
C TYR A 21 -0.45 5.88 -9.87
N TYR A 22 -1.70 5.45 -9.67
CA TYR A 22 -2.70 5.42 -10.74
C TYR A 22 -3.24 6.83 -11.04
N CYS A 23 -3.51 7.08 -12.33
CA CYS A 23 -4.13 8.30 -12.82
C CYS A 23 -5.47 7.95 -13.50
N TYR A 24 -6.57 8.50 -13.01
CA TYR A 24 -7.92 8.26 -13.52
C TYR A 24 -8.21 8.97 -14.84
N ASP A 25 -7.63 10.15 -15.06
CA ASP A 25 -7.84 10.93 -16.28
C ASP A 25 -6.58 11.71 -16.67
N GLU A 26 -5.80 11.09 -17.56
CA GLU A 26 -4.56 11.66 -18.12
C GLU A 26 -4.83 12.91 -18.98
N SER A 27 -6.06 13.10 -19.46
CA SER A 27 -6.42 14.23 -20.32
C SER A 27 -6.64 15.54 -19.55
N ALA A 28 -6.81 15.45 -18.22
CA ALA A 28 -7.06 16.59 -17.34
C ALA A 28 -6.03 16.67 -16.19
N PRO A 29 -4.73 16.82 -16.45
CA PRO A 29 -3.67 16.67 -15.45
C PRO A 29 -3.67 17.73 -14.33
N LEU A 30 -4.46 18.80 -14.47
CA LEU A 30 -4.62 19.84 -13.44
C LEU A 30 -5.83 19.60 -12.51
N ASN A 31 -6.67 18.62 -12.82
CA ASN A 31 -7.81 18.28 -11.98
C ASN A 31 -7.35 17.33 -10.88
N VAL A 32 -7.57 17.71 -9.62
CA VAL A 32 -7.26 16.87 -8.46
C VAL A 32 -8.00 15.53 -8.49
N GLY A 33 -9.18 15.46 -9.14
CA GLY A 33 -9.93 14.23 -9.34
C GLY A 33 -9.34 13.29 -10.40
N SER A 34 -8.34 13.73 -11.16
CA SER A 34 -7.65 12.90 -12.15
C SER A 34 -6.65 11.92 -11.55
N TYR A 35 -6.41 11.98 -10.24
CA TYR A 35 -5.42 11.15 -9.58
C TYR A 35 -6.04 10.42 -8.38
N ALA A 36 -5.49 9.26 -8.04
CA ALA A 36 -5.76 8.64 -6.76
C ALA A 36 -5.40 9.59 -5.61
N PHE A 37 -6.16 9.53 -4.51
CA PHE A 37 -6.06 10.51 -3.42
C PHE A 37 -4.65 10.62 -2.82
N TYR A 38 -3.90 9.51 -2.82
CA TYR A 38 -2.54 9.43 -2.29
C TYR A 38 -1.45 9.53 -3.35
N ASN A 39 -1.82 9.78 -4.62
CA ASN A 39 -0.87 10.15 -5.68
C ASN A 39 -0.49 11.63 -5.57
N TRP A 40 0.27 11.95 -4.52
CA TRP A 40 0.71 13.32 -4.19
C TRP A 40 1.78 13.87 -5.13
N GLY A 41 2.36 13.02 -5.97
CA GLY A 41 3.28 13.41 -7.02
C GLY A 41 2.60 13.95 -8.28
N PHE A 42 1.26 13.85 -8.38
CA PHE A 42 0.52 14.08 -9.63
C PHE A 42 1.10 13.23 -10.78
N TYR A 43 1.53 12.02 -10.46
CA TYR A 43 2.20 11.14 -11.39
C TYR A 43 1.19 10.48 -12.32
N SER A 44 1.54 10.38 -13.60
CA SER A 44 0.71 9.77 -14.63
C SER A 44 1.60 9.10 -15.67
N ASN A 45 1.30 7.82 -15.96
CA ASN A 45 1.99 7.04 -16.96
C ASN A 45 1.00 6.01 -17.54
N SER A 46 0.61 6.17 -18.80
CA SER A 46 -0.34 5.28 -19.49
C SER A 46 0.11 3.83 -19.56
N THR A 47 1.42 3.58 -19.62
CA THR A 47 1.95 2.21 -19.62
C THR A 47 1.78 1.57 -18.25
N LEU A 48 1.98 2.34 -17.17
CA LEU A 48 1.72 1.85 -15.81
C LEU A 48 0.22 1.56 -15.62
N ASN A 49 -0.66 2.51 -15.98
CA ASN A 49 -2.10 2.34 -15.87
C ASN A 49 -2.56 1.04 -16.58
N ALA A 50 -2.13 0.83 -17.84
CA ALA A 50 -2.49 -0.37 -18.60
C ALA A 50 -2.01 -1.68 -17.93
N ILE A 51 -0.83 -1.68 -17.31
CA ILE A 51 -0.32 -2.84 -16.56
C ILE A 51 -1.16 -3.10 -15.31
N LEU A 52 -1.55 -2.05 -14.58
CA LEU A 52 -2.35 -2.16 -13.37
C LEU A 52 -3.77 -2.64 -13.69
N ASP A 53 -4.36 -2.17 -14.78
CA ASP A 53 -5.66 -2.64 -15.27
C ASP A 53 -5.60 -4.12 -15.67
N GLU A 54 -4.57 -4.54 -16.43
CA GLU A 54 -4.36 -5.97 -16.74
C GLU A 54 -4.18 -6.80 -15.46
N ALA A 55 -3.45 -6.28 -14.47
CA ALA A 55 -3.18 -6.99 -13.22
C ALA A 55 -4.43 -7.20 -12.37
N LYS A 56 -5.40 -6.26 -12.41
CA LYS A 56 -6.70 -6.37 -11.72
C LYS A 56 -7.59 -7.44 -12.34
N GLU A 57 -7.55 -7.61 -13.66
CA GLU A 57 -8.36 -8.60 -14.38
C GLU A 57 -7.71 -9.99 -14.44
N THR A 58 -6.39 -10.07 -14.25
CA THR A 58 -5.65 -11.33 -14.30
C THR A 58 -5.94 -12.19 -13.08
N THR A 59 -6.36 -13.45 -13.29
CA THR A 59 -6.58 -14.43 -12.21
C THR A 59 -5.41 -15.38 -11.99
N ASP A 60 -4.53 -15.55 -12.99
CA ASP A 60 -3.31 -16.34 -12.85
C ASP A 60 -2.29 -15.63 -11.95
N PHE A 61 -1.92 -16.29 -10.85
CA PHE A 61 -1.05 -15.71 -9.83
C PHE A 61 0.33 -15.33 -10.37
N ASN A 62 0.96 -16.21 -11.16
CA ASN A 62 2.31 -15.98 -11.66
C ASN A 62 2.32 -14.84 -12.68
N ARG A 63 1.28 -14.74 -13.52
CA ARG A 63 1.09 -13.62 -14.44
C ARG A 63 0.90 -12.31 -13.70
N ARG A 64 0.05 -12.26 -12.66
CA ARG A 64 -0.10 -11.05 -11.81
C ARG A 64 1.23 -10.62 -11.21
N VAL A 65 2.02 -11.57 -10.69
CA VAL A 65 3.35 -11.28 -10.13
C VAL A 65 4.27 -10.62 -11.17
N GLU A 66 4.29 -11.12 -12.41
CA GLU A 66 5.09 -10.51 -13.47
C GLU A 66 4.60 -9.11 -13.86
N LEU A 67 3.28 -8.88 -13.86
CA LEU A 67 2.71 -7.56 -14.10
C LEU A 67 3.13 -6.56 -13.02
N TYR A 68 2.98 -6.91 -11.74
CA TYR A 68 3.41 -6.02 -10.65
C TYR A 68 4.93 -5.81 -10.60
N ARG A 69 5.75 -6.81 -10.99
CA ARG A 69 7.19 -6.61 -11.16
C ARG A 69 7.52 -5.56 -12.22
N ARG A 70 6.76 -5.55 -13.32
CA ARG A 70 6.91 -4.52 -14.37
C ARG A 70 6.44 -3.15 -13.87
N ALA A 71 5.30 -3.09 -13.18
CA ALA A 71 4.80 -1.87 -12.57
C ALA A 71 5.82 -1.26 -11.60
N GLN A 72 6.41 -2.09 -10.71
CA GLN A 72 7.44 -1.67 -9.77
C GLN A 72 8.66 -1.08 -10.46
N ARG A 73 9.15 -1.72 -11.54
CA ARG A 73 10.28 -1.19 -12.31
C ARG A 73 9.98 0.19 -12.90
N ILE A 74 8.81 0.38 -13.51
CA ILE A 74 8.41 1.68 -14.06
C ILE A 74 8.41 2.74 -12.97
N VAL A 75 7.79 2.47 -11.82
CA VAL A 75 7.73 3.44 -10.71
C VAL A 75 9.15 3.76 -10.19
N VAL A 76 10.04 2.78 -10.09
CA VAL A 76 11.42 3.02 -9.64
C VAL A 76 12.23 3.81 -10.69
N GLU A 77 12.05 3.51 -11.98
CA GLU A 77 12.77 4.17 -13.08
C GLU A 77 12.30 5.62 -13.29
N ASP A 78 10.99 5.88 -13.21
CA ASP A 78 10.41 7.22 -13.36
C ASP A 78 10.59 8.09 -12.11
N ALA A 79 10.91 7.47 -10.97
CA ALA A 79 11.20 8.11 -9.68
C ALA A 79 10.17 9.19 -9.25
N PRO A 80 8.85 8.91 -9.25
CA PRO A 80 7.82 9.87 -8.82
C PRO A 80 7.84 10.08 -7.30
N ALA A 81 8.48 9.20 -6.54
CA ALA A 81 8.71 9.29 -5.11
C ALA A 81 10.11 8.77 -4.75
N ILE A 82 10.64 9.24 -3.62
CA ILE A 82 11.87 8.70 -3.03
C ILE A 82 11.48 7.67 -1.97
N PHE A 83 11.81 6.39 -2.22
CA PHE A 83 11.59 5.30 -1.26
C PHE A 83 12.65 5.34 -0.17
N LEU A 84 12.22 5.50 1.09
CA LEU A 84 13.15 5.65 2.22
C LEU A 84 13.50 4.30 2.85
N TYR A 85 12.53 3.61 3.43
CA TYR A 85 12.66 2.31 4.08
C TYR A 85 11.28 1.75 4.43
N ASP A 86 11.22 0.44 4.71
CA ASP A 86 10.08 -0.19 5.36
C ASP A 86 10.28 -0.15 6.89
N GLU A 87 9.34 0.45 7.62
CA GLU A 87 9.46 0.64 9.06
C GLU A 87 9.21 -0.67 9.83
N PRO A 88 10.16 -1.12 10.68
CA PRO A 88 9.93 -2.27 11.55
C PRO A 88 8.95 -1.88 12.67
N GLU A 89 7.88 -2.67 12.82
CA GLU A 89 6.89 -2.41 13.88
C GLU A 89 7.42 -2.82 15.26
N LEU A 90 7.24 -1.93 16.25
CA LEU A 90 7.53 -2.18 17.65
C LEU A 90 6.31 -1.92 18.53
N LEU A 91 5.69 -2.99 19.03
CA LEU A 91 4.61 -2.90 20.01
C LEU A 91 5.05 -3.40 21.39
N THR A 92 4.78 -2.62 22.43
CA THR A 92 4.99 -3.01 23.83
C THR A 92 3.69 -3.03 24.61
N TYR A 93 3.46 -4.08 25.39
CA TYR A 93 2.32 -4.18 26.28
C TYR A 93 2.69 -4.91 27.58
N ARG A 94 1.83 -4.84 28.60
CA ARG A 94 2.07 -5.44 29.90
C ARG A 94 2.13 -6.97 29.80
N SER A 95 2.96 -7.61 30.62
CA SER A 95 3.10 -9.08 30.64
C SER A 95 1.80 -9.83 30.95
N TRP A 96 0.86 -9.19 31.66
CA TRP A 96 -0.47 -9.72 31.98
C TRP A 96 -1.52 -9.46 30.90
N VAL A 97 -1.20 -8.77 29.80
CA VAL A 97 -2.07 -8.62 28.63
C VAL A 97 -1.75 -9.75 27.65
N LYS A 98 -2.77 -10.54 27.33
CA LYS A 98 -2.68 -11.73 26.48
C LYS A 98 -3.62 -11.60 25.27
N GLY A 99 -3.46 -12.52 24.33
CA GLY A 99 -4.31 -12.61 23.13
C GLY A 99 -3.88 -11.74 21.96
N TYR A 100 -2.88 -10.87 22.12
CA TYR A 100 -2.33 -10.09 21.02
C TYR A 100 -1.68 -11.00 19.96
N TYR A 101 -1.98 -10.71 18.70
CA TYR A 101 -1.29 -11.23 17.52
C TYR A 101 -0.97 -10.06 16.59
N PHE A 102 0.15 -10.14 15.87
CA PHE A 102 0.52 -9.12 14.91
C PHE A 102 -0.22 -9.35 13.58
N ASN A 103 -0.87 -8.31 13.06
CA ASN A 103 -1.52 -8.31 11.75
C ASN A 103 -0.80 -7.33 10.80
N PRO A 104 -0.11 -7.82 9.75
CA PRO A 104 0.67 -6.97 8.86
C PRO A 104 -0.16 -6.03 7.98
N CYS A 105 -1.47 -6.26 7.82
CA CYS A 105 -2.37 -5.32 7.10
C CYS A 105 -2.98 -4.26 8.02
N TYR A 106 -2.79 -4.38 9.32
CA TYR A 106 -3.42 -3.49 10.31
C TYR A 106 -2.38 -3.05 11.33
N VAL A 107 -1.26 -2.53 10.84
CA VAL A 107 -0.16 -2.00 11.65
C VAL A 107 -0.69 -0.86 12.54
N GLY A 108 -0.32 -0.85 13.81
CA GLY A 108 -0.85 0.10 14.80
C GLY A 108 -2.31 -0.12 15.23
N CYS A 109 -3.03 -1.08 14.65
CA CYS A 109 -4.39 -1.42 15.05
C CYS A 109 -4.41 -2.66 15.95
N ILE A 110 -5.12 -2.57 17.07
CA ILE A 110 -5.24 -3.66 18.05
C ILE A 110 -6.64 -4.25 17.94
N ASP A 111 -6.70 -5.54 17.64
CA ASP A 111 -7.94 -6.32 17.70
C ASP A 111 -8.32 -6.62 19.14
N PHE A 112 -9.04 -5.69 19.77
CA PHE A 112 -9.44 -5.77 21.18
C PHE A 112 -10.36 -6.97 21.50
N TYR A 113 -10.99 -7.61 20.51
CA TYR A 113 -11.85 -8.77 20.77
C TYR A 113 -11.06 -10.00 21.24
N THR A 114 -9.80 -10.10 20.83
CA THR A 114 -8.91 -11.20 21.24
C THR A 114 -8.16 -10.91 22.54
N ILE A 115 -8.17 -9.65 22.99
CA ILE A 115 -7.37 -9.21 24.12
C ILE A 115 -8.03 -9.58 25.44
N TYR A 116 -7.25 -10.16 26.35
CA TYR A 116 -7.69 -10.44 27.71
C TYR A 116 -6.57 -10.21 28.73
N VAL A 117 -6.97 -10.12 30.00
CA VAL A 117 -6.04 -9.94 31.13
C VAL A 117 -5.92 -11.24 31.91
N GLU A 118 -4.69 -11.65 32.21
CA GLU A 118 -4.38 -12.86 32.96
C GLU A 118 -3.29 -12.58 34.01
N GLY A 119 -3.54 -12.96 35.27
CA GLY A 119 -2.52 -12.90 36.33
C GLY A 119 -2.02 -11.49 36.66
N ARG A 120 -2.90 -10.48 36.57
CA ARG A 120 -2.57 -9.09 36.90
C ARG A 120 -2.11 -8.98 38.37
N PRO A 121 -0.93 -8.41 38.64
CA PRO A 121 -0.43 -8.20 40.00
C PRO A 121 -1.23 -7.12 40.75
#